data_AF-A0AAW2Q1F6-F1
#
_entry.id   AF-A0AAW2Q1F6-F1
#
_cell.length_a   1.000
_cell.length_b   1.000
_cell.length_c   1.000
_cell.angle_alpha   90.00
_cell.angle_beta   90.00
_cell.angle_gamma   90.00
#
_symmetry.space_group_name_H-M   'P 1'
#
loop_
_entity.id
_entity.type
_entity.pdbx_description
1 polymer ?
#
loop_
_entity_poly.entity_id
_entity_poly.type
_entity_poly.pdbx_seq_one_letter_code
_entity_poly.pdbx_strand_id
1 'polypeptide(L)' 'MSAVSSRAFRLYGSRRPDGTHVDAPMLLPLIDMCNHSFMPNAEIVQEKEANNESMLVKVKSRSNKTIH' A
#
# COMPACT_ATOMS: atom_id res chain seq x y z
N MET A 1 8.19 -1.12 -23.11
CA MET A 1 7.37 -0.26 -22.22
C MET A 1 7.17 -1.00 -20.88
N SER A 2 7.94 -0.68 -19.83
CA SER A 2 7.99 -1.43 -18.54
C SER A 2 7.65 -0.58 -17.29
N ALA A 3 7.48 0.73 -17.46
CA ALA A 3 7.30 1.67 -16.35
C ALA A 3 6.00 1.46 -15.55
N VAL A 4 4.94 0.96 -16.19
CA VAL A 4 3.65 0.69 -15.52
C VAL A 4 3.71 -0.57 -14.65
N SER A 5 4.47 -1.61 -15.08
CA SER A 5 4.54 -2.88 -14.34
C SER A 5 5.46 -2.84 -13.12
N SER A 6 6.44 -1.95 -13.09
CA SER A 6 7.42 -1.83 -12.01
C SER A 6 6.96 -0.90 -10.88
N ARG A 7 5.96 -0.05 -11.15
CA ARG A 7 5.48 1.01 -10.24
C ARG A 7 4.05 0.80 -9.73
N ALA A 8 3.39 -0.27 -10.18
CA ALA A 8 2.03 -0.58 -9.75
C ALA A 8 2.03 -1.17 -8.35
N PHE A 9 1.17 -0.63 -7.49
CA PHE A 9 0.85 -1.22 -6.20
C PHE A 9 -0.36 -2.13 -6.34
N ARG A 10 -0.33 -3.26 -5.65
CA ARG A 10 -1.46 -4.17 -5.57
C ARG A 10 -2.28 -3.80 -4.35
N LEU A 11 -3.47 -3.25 -4.58
CA LEU A 11 -4.40 -2.86 -3.52
C LEU A 11 -5.40 -3.98 -3.27
N TYR A 12 -5.59 -4.34 -2.00
CA TYR A 12 -6.56 -5.36 -1.62
C TYR A 12 -7.97 -4.79 -1.70
N GLY A 13 -8.72 -5.13 -2.76
CA GLY A 13 -10.05 -4.57 -2.95
C GLY A 13 -11.10 -5.10 -1.96
N SER A 14 -12.36 -4.88 -2.29
CA SER A 14 -13.48 -5.40 -1.53
C SER A 14 -13.38 -6.93 -1.38
N ARG A 15 -13.71 -7.39 -0.16
CA ARG A 15 -13.77 -8.82 0.11
C ARG A 15 -15.05 -9.33 -0.54
N ARG A 16 -14.92 -10.29 -1.44
CA ARG A 16 -16.05 -11.00 -2.03
C ARG A 16 -16.77 -11.83 -0.96
N PRO A 17 -18.04 -12.19 -1.19
CA PRO A 17 -18.79 -13.07 -0.28
C PRO A 17 -18.12 -14.43 -0.02
N ASP A 18 -17.30 -14.90 -0.97
CA ASP A 18 -16.50 -16.13 -0.86
C ASP A 18 -15.23 -15.98 0.01
N GLY A 19 -15.01 -14.79 0.55
CA GLY A 19 -13.87 -14.46 1.40
C GLY A 19 -12.61 -14.05 0.64
N THR A 20 -12.58 -14.09 -0.69
CA THR A 20 -11.44 -13.67 -1.52
C THR A 20 -11.41 -12.15 -1.70
N HIS A 21 -10.22 -11.59 -1.94
CA HIS A 21 -10.06 -10.17 -2.28
C HIS A 21 -9.89 -10.00 -3.78
N VAL A 22 -10.54 -8.99 -4.35
CA VAL A 22 -10.30 -8.58 -5.74
C VAL A 22 -9.20 -7.54 -5.72
N ASP A 23 -7.98 -7.96 -6.02
CA ASP A 23 -6.88 -7.01 -6.03
C ASP A 23 -6.93 -6.16 -7.30
N ALA A 24 -6.76 -4.86 -7.13
CA ALA A 24 -6.71 -3.91 -8.24
C ALA A 24 -5.30 -3.30 -8.33
N PRO A 25 -4.67 -3.29 -9.52
CA PRO A 25 -3.45 -2.53 -9.72
C PRO A 25 -3.77 -1.03 -9.63
N MET A 26 -3.01 -0.28 -8.85
CA MET A 26 -3.12 1.17 -8.75
C MET A 26 -1.76 1.85 -8.86
N LEU A 27 -1.74 3.00 -9.53
CA LEU A 27 -0.61 3.91 -9.54
C LEU A 27 -0.78 4.92 -8.41
N LEU A 28 0.26 5.06 -7.58
CA LEU A 28 0.30 6.03 -6.49
C LEU A 28 1.44 7.02 -6.79
N PRO A 29 1.18 8.12 -7.52
CA PRO A 29 2.21 8.95 -8.18
C PRO A 29 3.24 9.63 -7.26
N LEU A 30 2.99 9.67 -5.95
CA LEU A 30 3.95 10.18 -4.96
C LEU A 30 4.72 9.05 -4.26
N ILE A 31 4.15 7.84 -4.24
CA ILE A 31 4.67 6.67 -3.52
C ILE A 31 5.54 5.83 -4.46
N ASP A 32 5.26 5.85 -5.77
CA ASP A 32 6.03 5.17 -6.80
C ASP A 32 7.44 5.76 -7.03
N MET A 33 7.71 6.94 -6.46
CA MET A 33 9.03 7.57 -6.46
C MET A 33 9.93 7.11 -5.31
N CYS A 34 9.37 6.42 -4.31
CA CYS A 34 10.17 5.87 -3.22
C CYS A 34 11.01 4.69 -3.72
N ASN A 35 12.29 4.68 -3.34
CA ASN A 35 13.18 3.59 -3.68
C ASN A 35 12.96 2.37 -2.78
N HIS A 36 13.25 1.19 -3.34
CA HIS A 36 13.28 -0.06 -2.57
C HIS A 36 14.54 -0.14 -1.69
N SER A 37 14.38 -0.65 -0.47
CA SER A 37 15.44 -1.05 0.44
C SER A 37 15.00 -2.30 1.19
N PHE A 38 15.92 -3.24 1.44
CA PHE A 38 15.67 -4.39 2.32
C PHE A 38 15.49 -3.97 3.80
N MET A 39 15.92 -2.76 4.16
CA MET A 39 15.69 -2.13 5.46
C MET A 39 14.89 -0.83 5.25
N PRO A 40 13.57 -0.92 5.03
CA PRO A 40 12.76 0.26 4.75
C PRO A 40 12.54 1.09 6.03
N ASN A 41 12.61 2.41 5.87
CA ASN A 41 12.31 3.41 6.90
C ASN A 41 10.85 3.91 6.82
N ALA A 42 10.06 3.39 5.87
CA ALA A 42 8.67 3.72 5.66
C ALA A 42 7.88 2.49 5.19
N GLU A 43 6.60 2.45 5.51
CA GLU A 43 5.67 1.38 5.16
C GLU A 43 4.41 1.98 4.54
N ILE A 44 3.93 1.35 3.47
CA ILE A 44 2.68 1.72 2.82
C ILE A 44 1.58 0.87 3.45
N VAL A 45 0.62 1.53 4.09
CA VAL A 45 -0.50 0.88 4.77
C VAL A 45 -1.79 1.24 4.07
N GLN A 46 -2.57 0.21 3.76
CA GLN A 46 -3.94 0.33 3.32
C GLN A 46 -4.86 0.23 4.53
N GLU A 47 -5.66 1.26 4.77
CA GLU A 47 -6.71 1.25 5.78
C GLU A 47 -8.08 1.15 5.13
N LYS A 48 -8.89 0.24 5.68
CA LYS A 48 -10.27 0.03 5.29
C LYS A 48 -11.15 0.30 6.49
N GLU A 49 -11.94 1.36 6.44
CA GLU A 49 -12.94 1.64 7.47
C GLU A 49 -14.06 0.61 7.35
N ALA A 50 -14.51 0.04 8.48
CA ALA A 50 -15.49 -1.04 8.48
C ALA A 50 -16.85 -0.66 7.85
N ASN A 51 -17.16 0.63 7.78
CA ASN A 51 -18.43 1.18 7.27
C ASN A 51 -18.27 2.12 6.07
N ASN A 52 -17.08 2.20 5.47
CA ASN A 52 -16.79 3.16 4.41
C ASN A 52 -16.29 2.43 3.17
N GLU A 53 -16.90 2.71 2.02
CA GLU A 53 -16.43 2.19 0.73
C GLU A 53 -15.13 2.88 0.28
N SER A 54 -14.79 4.01 0.92
CA SER A 54 -13.52 4.68 0.67
C SER A 54 -12.35 3.88 1.27
N MET A 55 -11.32 3.74 0.45
CA MET A 55 -10.09 3.05 0.80
C MET A 55 -8.96 4.07 0.86
N LEU A 56 -8.28 4.14 2.00
CA LEU A 56 -7.20 5.10 2.21
C LEU A 56 -5.85 4.37 2.15
N VAL A 57 -4.93 4.90 1.35
CA VAL A 57 -3.55 4.44 1.30
C VAL A 57 -2.66 5.52 1.90
N LYS A 58 -1.85 5.16 2.89
CA LYS A 58 -0.96 6.11 3.57
C LYS A 58 0.43 5.54 3.77
N VAL A 59 1.41 6.43 3.86
CA VAL A 59 2.80 6.09 4.16
C VAL A 59 3.07 6.40 5.63
N LYS A 60 3.52 5.41 6.40
CA LYS A 60 3.98 5.58 7.79
C LYS A 60 5.49 5.51 7.84
N SER A 61 6.13 6.40 8.59
CA SER A 61 7.54 6.22 8.93
C SER A 61 7.70 5.08 9.94
N ARG A 62 8.68 4.20 9.72
CA ARG A 62 9.11 3.20 10.68
C ARG A 62 10.07 3.88 11.66
N SER A 63 9.54 4.49 12.71
CA SER A 63 10.35 5.06 13.77
C SER A 63 10.95 3.93 14.60
N ASN A 64 12.26 3.67 14.46
CA ASN A 64 12.99 2.85 15.42
C ASN A 64 13.09 3.63 16.74
N LYS A 65 12.05 3.54 17.58
CA LYS A 65 12.17 3.90 19.00
C LYS A 65 12.96 2.80 19.70
N THR A 66 14.28 2.82 19.57
CA THR A 66 15.15 2.16 20.54
C THR A 66 15.16 3.06 21.75
N ILE A 67 14.25 2.78 22.69
CA ILE A 67 14.27 3.40 24.01
C ILE A 67 15.45 2.74 24.74
N HIS A 68 16.55 3.47 24.90
CA HIS A 68 17.63 3.13 25.81
C HIS A 68 17.28 3.60 27.22
#